data_AF-A0A9P9T8W3-F1
#
_entry.id   AF-A0A9P9T8W3-F1
#
_cell.length_a   1.000
_cell.length_b   1.000
_cell.length_c   1.000
_cell.angle_alpha   90.00
_cell.angle_beta   90.00
_cell.angle_gamma   90.00
#
_symmetry.space_group_name_H-M   'P 1'
#
loop_
_entity.id
_entity.type
_entity.pdbx_description
1 polymer ?
#
loop_
_entity_poly.entity_id
_entity_poly.type
_entity_poly.pdbx_seq_one_letter_code
_entity_poly.pdbx_strand_id
1 'polypeptide(L)'
;PIRPLPNGIRSPPYVVFGIRGKEIVSELPPRIPLNVVLHFTPKLRQWVLPPPKTTLLPWSIARFALHTPYIGIDILSDDIEAVGLKWILNRMLQASGCVPPKNQVLLHPALFISVSIHKTWLALELPISGIQGLDMQIQTRLMFGATVTFAEMIAIWESFPHESNIVRAMGLNFVHSHINLEYTYREFSAVRDWYLQSRERYGFFKSLQDQFPEFEKVQDIALKVAEEMGTAASAGKTRVVDVKAIDERNTRIYETLGSTRSRKVSPEGSKQRHDRDIAATRPQFRRPRSDESIRSVETVIWDP
;
A
#
# COMPACT_ATOMS: atom_id res chain seq x y z
N PRO A 1 -12.19 -17.41 11.55
CA PRO A 1 -11.55 -18.68 12.03
C PRO A 1 -12.66 -19.71 12.21
N ILE A 2 -12.51 -20.92 11.67
CA ILE A 2 -13.56 -21.96 11.70
C ILE A 2 -13.62 -22.65 13.08
N ARG A 3 -12.60 -22.47 13.93
CA ARG A 3 -12.49 -23.11 15.25
C ARG A 3 -12.18 -22.08 16.34
N PRO A 4 -12.62 -22.33 17.59
CA PRO A 4 -12.21 -21.51 18.72
C PRO A 4 -10.69 -21.55 18.89
N LEU A 5 -10.13 -20.50 19.48
CA LEU A 5 -8.71 -20.46 19.81
C LEU A 5 -8.42 -21.54 20.88
N PRO A 6 -7.41 -22.39 20.68
CA PRO A 6 -7.06 -23.41 21.67
C PRO A 6 -6.51 -22.77 22.95
N ASN A 7 -6.69 -23.47 24.07
CA ASN A 7 -6.09 -23.08 25.34
C ASN A 7 -4.56 -22.96 25.19
N GLY A 8 -3.98 -21.90 25.76
CA GLY A 8 -2.54 -21.67 25.67
C GLY A 8 -2.04 -21.29 24.27
N ILE A 9 -2.89 -20.77 23.38
CA ILE A 9 -2.47 -20.30 22.03
C ILE A 9 -1.29 -19.31 22.09
N ARG A 10 -1.20 -18.52 23.16
CA ARG A 10 -0.15 -17.50 23.39
C ARG A 10 1.09 -18.04 24.12
N SER A 11 1.05 -19.28 24.57
CA SER A 11 2.15 -19.90 25.31
C SER A 11 3.34 -20.20 24.39
N PRO A 12 4.57 -20.20 24.92
CA PRO A 12 5.75 -20.66 24.17
C PRO A 12 5.57 -22.11 23.67
N PRO A 13 6.30 -22.52 22.62
CA PRO A 13 7.49 -21.86 22.06
C PRO A 13 7.18 -20.66 21.15
N TYR A 14 8.15 -19.76 21.04
CA TYR A 14 8.12 -18.61 20.13
C TYR A 14 8.82 -18.94 18.81
N VAL A 15 8.56 -18.15 17.77
CA VAL A 15 9.09 -18.38 16.43
C VAL A 15 10.12 -17.33 16.05
N VAL A 16 11.20 -17.80 15.41
CA VAL A 16 12.15 -17.00 14.63
C VAL A 16 11.93 -17.32 13.16
N PHE A 17 11.72 -16.30 12.33
CA PHE A 17 11.50 -16.48 10.90
C PHE A 17 12.75 -16.18 10.09
N GLY A 18 13.01 -17.04 9.11
CA GLY A 18 13.87 -16.80 7.97
C GLY A 18 13.06 -16.86 6.67
N ILE A 19 13.55 -16.16 5.64
CA ILE A 19 13.09 -16.33 4.26
C ILE A 19 14.31 -16.69 3.43
N ARG A 20 14.30 -17.89 2.84
CA ARG A 20 15.39 -18.43 2.02
C ARG A 20 16.74 -18.38 2.75
N GLY A 21 16.75 -18.81 4.02
CA GLY A 21 17.93 -18.81 4.87
C GLY A 21 18.38 -17.45 5.39
N LYS A 22 17.72 -16.35 5.01
CA LYS A 22 17.98 -15.01 5.56
C LYS A 22 17.06 -14.73 6.74
N GLU A 23 17.64 -14.44 7.89
CA GLU A 23 16.90 -14.03 9.09
C GLU A 23 16.18 -12.68 8.87
N ILE A 24 14.91 -12.59 9.29
CA ILE A 24 14.07 -11.38 9.17
C ILE A 24 13.51 -10.90 10.53
N VAL A 25 14.11 -11.33 11.63
CA VAL A 25 13.61 -11.07 13.00
C VAL A 25 13.44 -9.58 13.30
N SER A 26 14.34 -8.74 12.79
CA SER A 26 14.28 -7.28 12.98
C SER A 26 13.07 -6.62 12.34
N GLU A 27 12.46 -7.25 11.34
CA GLU A 27 11.32 -6.70 10.61
C GLU A 27 9.98 -7.10 11.23
N LEU A 28 9.97 -8.20 12.00
CA LEU A 28 8.78 -8.84 12.54
C LEU A 28 8.53 -8.46 14.02
N PRO A 29 7.30 -8.66 14.52
CA PRO A 29 7.01 -8.54 15.94
C PRO A 29 7.86 -9.52 16.78
N PRO A 30 8.33 -9.13 17.96
CA PRO A 30 9.04 -10.05 18.85
C PRO A 30 8.06 -11.06 19.47
N ARG A 31 8.59 -12.22 19.89
CA ARG A 31 7.86 -13.24 20.68
C ARG A 31 6.56 -13.72 20.03
N ILE A 32 6.60 -14.04 18.74
CA ILE A 32 5.46 -14.60 18.01
C ILE A 32 5.25 -16.05 18.47
N PRO A 33 4.12 -16.43 19.11
CA PRO A 33 3.91 -17.81 19.55
C PRO A 33 3.71 -18.77 18.37
N LEU A 34 4.38 -19.92 18.40
CA LEU A 34 4.27 -20.94 17.34
C LEU A 34 2.83 -21.41 17.18
N ASN A 35 2.12 -21.62 18.29
CA ASN A 35 0.74 -22.09 18.26
C ASN A 35 -0.19 -21.09 17.54
N VAL A 36 0.00 -19.77 17.72
CA VAL A 36 -0.73 -18.74 16.95
C VAL A 36 -0.49 -18.94 15.46
N VAL A 37 0.78 -18.99 15.06
CA VAL A 37 1.18 -19.09 13.65
C VAL A 37 0.60 -20.35 12.99
N LEU A 38 0.77 -21.52 13.62
CA LEU A 38 0.32 -22.79 13.07
C LEU A 38 -1.20 -23.00 13.15
N HIS A 39 -1.90 -22.28 14.02
CA HIS A 39 -3.34 -22.29 14.09
C HIS A 39 -3.96 -21.52 12.91
N PHE A 40 -3.44 -20.31 12.64
CA PHE A 40 -3.95 -19.48 11.55
C PHE A 40 -3.39 -19.88 10.18
N THR A 41 -2.16 -20.41 10.13
CA THR A 41 -1.46 -20.77 8.89
C THR A 41 -0.85 -22.17 8.98
N PRO A 42 -1.65 -23.23 8.84
CA PRO A 42 -1.17 -24.60 8.93
C PRO A 42 -0.07 -24.93 7.90
N LYS A 43 -0.08 -24.28 6.72
CA LYS A 43 0.93 -24.45 5.67
C LYS A 43 2.35 -24.19 6.17
N LEU A 44 2.53 -23.30 7.15
CA LEU A 44 3.86 -22.98 7.70
C LEU A 44 4.55 -24.18 8.36
N ARG A 45 3.81 -25.26 8.71
CA ARG A 45 4.38 -26.49 9.29
C ARG A 45 5.46 -27.13 8.41
N GLN A 46 5.35 -27.01 7.09
CA GLN A 46 6.32 -27.62 6.17
C GLN A 46 7.69 -26.95 6.21
N TRP A 47 7.78 -25.74 6.76
CA TRP A 47 8.99 -24.93 6.87
C TRP A 47 9.51 -24.83 8.31
N VAL A 48 8.90 -25.56 9.25
CA VAL A 48 9.35 -25.59 10.64
C VAL A 48 10.68 -26.34 10.71
N LEU A 49 11.70 -25.67 11.24
CA LEU A 49 13.00 -26.25 11.48
C LEU A 49 12.94 -27.17 12.72
N PRO A 50 13.78 -28.23 12.76
CA PRO A 50 13.88 -29.06 13.95
C PRO A 50 14.28 -28.21 15.17
N PRO A 51 13.81 -28.55 16.38
CA PRO A 51 14.23 -27.87 17.59
C PRO A 51 15.76 -27.86 17.69
N PRO A 52 16.37 -26.74 18.11
CA PRO A 52 17.81 -26.66 18.20
C PRO A 52 18.31 -27.68 19.23
N LYS A 53 19.30 -28.48 18.83
CA LYS A 53 19.96 -29.43 19.74
C LYS A 53 20.77 -28.63 20.75
N THR A 54 20.37 -28.64 22.01
CA THR A 54 21.02 -27.89 23.11
C THR A 54 22.50 -28.23 23.27
N THR A 55 22.92 -29.44 22.89
CA THR A 55 24.31 -29.89 22.92
C THR A 55 25.22 -29.20 21.92
N LEU A 56 24.67 -28.62 20.85
CA LEU A 56 25.42 -27.93 19.80
C LEU A 56 25.43 -26.40 19.98
N LEU A 57 24.67 -25.88 20.94
CA LEU A 57 24.58 -24.45 21.20
C LEU A 57 25.59 -24.01 22.27
N PRO A 58 26.15 -22.80 22.15
CA PRO A 58 26.89 -22.17 23.24
C PRO A 58 26.06 -22.16 24.53
N TRP A 59 26.71 -22.41 25.68
CA TRP A 59 26.04 -22.56 26.98
C TRP A 59 25.09 -21.40 27.34
N SER A 60 25.49 -20.16 27.04
CA SER A 60 24.66 -18.97 27.26
C SER A 60 23.34 -19.00 26.48
N ILE A 61 23.40 -19.44 25.22
CA ILE A 61 22.24 -19.57 24.32
C ILE A 61 21.39 -20.77 24.72
N ALA A 62 22.02 -21.90 25.05
CA ALA A 62 21.32 -23.09 25.54
C ALA A 62 20.52 -22.78 26.80
N ARG A 63 21.11 -22.06 27.77
CA ARG A 63 20.41 -21.63 29.00
C ARG A 63 19.26 -20.68 28.71
N PHE A 64 19.41 -19.75 27.76
CA PHE A 64 18.32 -18.86 27.34
C PHE A 64 17.17 -19.64 26.68
N ALA A 65 17.48 -20.63 25.85
CA ALA A 65 16.50 -21.48 25.19
C ALA A 65 15.66 -22.33 26.17
N LEU A 66 16.20 -22.63 27.37
CA LEU A 66 15.44 -23.30 28.43
C LEU A 66 14.35 -22.40 29.04
N HIS A 67 14.59 -21.08 29.13
CA HIS A 67 13.65 -20.13 29.71
C HIS A 67 12.62 -19.62 28.70
N THR A 68 13.04 -19.43 27.45
CA THR A 68 12.18 -19.00 26.35
C THR A 68 12.49 -19.85 25.13
N PRO A 69 11.77 -20.97 24.92
CA PRO A 69 12.06 -21.83 23.80
C PRO A 69 11.66 -21.16 22.49
N TYR A 70 12.60 -21.12 21.54
CA TYR A 70 12.40 -20.62 20.18
C TYR A 70 12.49 -21.77 19.18
N ILE A 71 11.68 -21.68 18.13
CA ILE A 71 11.66 -22.60 16.98
C ILE A 71 11.84 -21.77 15.72
N GLY A 72 12.69 -22.24 14.80
CA GLY A 72 12.88 -21.59 13.51
C GLY A 72 11.80 -21.99 12.52
N ILE A 73 11.37 -21.05 11.67
CA ILE A 73 10.61 -21.32 10.45
C ILE A 73 11.38 -20.67 9.29
N ASP A 74 11.86 -21.46 8.33
CA ASP A 74 12.55 -20.95 7.15
C ASP A 74 11.66 -21.08 5.90
N ILE A 75 11.06 -19.97 5.50
CA ILE A 75 10.12 -19.91 4.39
C ILE A 75 10.90 -19.93 3.07
N LEU A 76 10.68 -20.97 2.27
CA LEU A 76 11.38 -21.16 0.99
C LEU A 76 10.64 -20.60 -0.23
N SER A 77 9.47 -19.97 -0.04
CA SER A 77 8.66 -19.42 -1.14
C SER A 77 9.17 -18.04 -1.58
N ASP A 78 9.24 -17.84 -2.91
CA ASP A 78 9.61 -16.55 -3.51
C ASP A 78 8.47 -15.51 -3.47
N ASP A 79 7.22 -15.96 -3.23
CA ASP A 79 6.04 -15.09 -3.18
C ASP A 79 5.79 -14.45 -1.80
N ILE A 80 6.57 -14.86 -0.80
CA ILE A 80 6.45 -14.38 0.57
C ILE A 80 7.54 -13.37 0.85
N GLU A 81 7.13 -12.13 1.08
CA GLU A 81 8.01 -11.04 1.48
C GLU A 81 7.87 -10.76 2.98
N ALA A 82 8.96 -10.28 3.61
CA ALA A 82 8.97 -9.95 5.03
C ALA A 82 7.92 -8.88 5.40
N VAL A 83 7.69 -7.90 4.51
CA VAL A 83 6.70 -6.84 4.72
C VAL A 83 5.28 -7.42 4.72
N GLY A 84 4.88 -8.21 3.72
CA GLY A 84 3.57 -8.87 3.70
C GLY A 84 3.36 -9.79 4.90
N LEU A 85 4.37 -10.58 5.25
CA LEU A 85 4.35 -11.48 6.39
C LEU A 85 4.17 -10.73 7.72
N LYS A 86 4.87 -9.60 7.91
CA LYS A 86 4.74 -8.75 9.10
C LYS A 86 3.30 -8.31 9.34
N TRP A 87 2.61 -7.87 8.28
CA TRP A 87 1.22 -7.43 8.36
C TRP A 87 0.28 -8.57 8.76
N ILE A 88 0.46 -9.73 8.13
CA ILE A 88 -0.33 -10.93 8.40
C ILE A 88 -0.13 -11.40 9.85
N LEU A 89 1.13 -11.48 10.31
CA LEU A 89 1.46 -11.90 11.68
C LEU A 89 0.90 -10.93 12.72
N ASN A 90 1.01 -9.61 12.48
CA ASN A 90 0.38 -8.62 13.36
C ASN A 90 -1.13 -8.83 13.47
N ARG A 91 -1.79 -9.14 12.36
CA ARG A 91 -3.23 -9.41 12.36
C ARG A 91 -3.59 -10.70 13.10
N MET A 92 -2.79 -11.76 12.94
CA MET A 92 -2.95 -13.02 13.69
C MET A 92 -2.75 -12.82 15.20
N LEU A 93 -1.73 -12.06 15.59
CA LEU A 93 -1.47 -11.70 16.98
C LEU A 93 -2.64 -10.93 17.58
N GLN A 94 -3.13 -9.90 16.89
CA GLN A 94 -4.34 -9.16 17.31
C GLN A 94 -5.55 -10.09 17.47
N ALA A 95 -5.79 -10.96 16.48
CA ALA A 95 -6.90 -11.92 16.54
C ALA A 95 -6.77 -12.94 17.68
N SER A 96 -5.54 -13.21 18.14
CA SER A 96 -5.26 -14.06 19.30
C SER A 96 -5.33 -13.33 20.65
N GLY A 97 -5.66 -12.04 20.66
CA GLY A 97 -5.70 -11.21 21.87
C GLY A 97 -4.32 -10.78 22.36
N CYS A 98 -3.30 -10.77 21.49
CA CYS A 98 -2.03 -10.10 21.77
C CYS A 98 -2.15 -8.62 21.42
N VAL A 99 -1.74 -7.76 22.35
CA VAL A 99 -1.76 -6.31 22.13
C VAL A 99 -0.56 -5.94 21.24
N PRO A 100 -0.77 -5.40 20.03
CA PRO A 100 0.33 -4.94 19.21
C PRO A 100 1.03 -3.75 19.90
N PRO A 101 2.35 -3.57 19.72
CA PRO A 101 3.04 -2.38 20.17
C PRO A 101 2.34 -1.12 19.64
N LYS A 102 2.24 -0.05 20.45
CA LYS A 102 1.55 1.21 20.06
C LYS A 102 2.07 1.79 18.74
N ASN A 103 3.34 1.56 18.42
CA ASN A 103 3.98 2.05 17.20
C ASN A 103 3.69 1.19 15.97
N GLN A 104 2.90 0.12 16.12
CA GLN A 104 2.54 -0.83 15.07
C GLN A 104 1.03 -0.79 14.76
N VAL A 105 0.36 0.34 15.03
CA VAL A 105 -0.98 0.57 14.47
C VAL A 105 -0.83 0.74 12.97
N LEU A 106 -1.10 -0.35 12.27
CA LEU A 106 -0.99 -0.46 10.83
C LEU A 106 -2.17 0.28 10.18
N LEU A 107 -1.98 1.56 9.88
CA LEU A 107 -2.92 2.37 9.11
C LEU A 107 -2.72 2.11 7.61
N HIS A 108 -3.82 2.12 6.86
CA HIS A 108 -3.95 1.87 5.41
C HIS A 108 -2.64 1.61 4.65
N PRO A 109 -2.33 0.35 4.26
CA PRO A 109 -1.08 0.05 3.58
C PRO A 109 -0.94 0.83 2.27
N ALA A 110 0.29 1.20 1.94
CA ALA A 110 0.64 1.69 0.61
C ALA A 110 0.33 0.61 -0.45
N LEU A 111 0.09 1.00 -1.70
CA LEU A 111 -0.34 0.06 -2.75
C LEU A 111 0.64 -1.10 -2.91
N PHE A 112 1.94 -0.83 -3.00
CA PHE A 112 2.98 -1.87 -3.06
C PHE A 112 2.93 -2.84 -1.86
N ILE A 113 2.70 -2.32 -0.65
CA ILE A 113 2.54 -3.14 0.57
C ILE A 113 1.26 -3.98 0.47
N SER A 114 0.16 -3.42 -0.02
CA SER A 114 -1.09 -4.16 -0.21
C SER A 114 -0.93 -5.32 -1.19
N VAL A 115 -0.18 -5.12 -2.29
CA VAL A 115 0.15 -6.19 -3.24
C VAL A 115 0.99 -7.27 -2.55
N SER A 116 2.02 -6.89 -1.78
CA SER A 116 2.87 -7.80 -1.01
C SER A 116 2.07 -8.64 0.01
N ILE A 117 1.10 -8.01 0.70
CA ILE A 117 0.16 -8.71 1.61
C ILE A 117 -0.69 -9.70 0.82
N HIS A 118 -1.25 -9.30 -0.33
CA HIS A 118 -2.08 -10.17 -1.18
C HIS A 118 -1.28 -11.41 -1.64
N LYS A 119 -0.08 -11.21 -2.21
CA LYS A 119 0.81 -12.31 -2.61
C LYS A 119 1.11 -13.26 -1.44
N THR A 120 1.53 -12.69 -0.31
CA THR A 120 1.85 -13.48 0.88
C THR A 120 0.64 -14.26 1.39
N TRP A 121 -0.56 -13.66 1.36
CA TRP A 121 -1.80 -14.30 1.81
C TRP A 121 -2.14 -15.52 0.96
N LEU A 122 -2.06 -15.40 -0.37
CA LEU A 122 -2.28 -16.50 -1.29
C LEU A 122 -1.21 -17.58 -1.17
N ALA A 123 0.07 -17.18 -1.08
CA ALA A 123 1.19 -18.11 -0.92
C ALA A 123 1.07 -18.96 0.37
N LEU A 124 0.51 -18.37 1.43
CA LEU A 124 0.22 -19.05 2.70
C LEU A 124 -1.08 -19.87 2.69
N GLU A 125 -1.81 -19.90 1.58
CA GLU A 125 -3.10 -20.59 1.41
C GLU A 125 -4.15 -20.17 2.45
N LEU A 126 -4.15 -18.88 2.80
CA LEU A 126 -5.13 -18.35 3.73
C LEU A 126 -6.49 -18.15 3.04
N PRO A 127 -7.62 -18.18 3.79
CA PRO A 127 -8.96 -18.05 3.19
C PRO A 127 -9.14 -16.72 2.44
N ILE A 128 -9.65 -16.79 1.20
CA ILE A 128 -9.82 -15.62 0.30
C ILE A 128 -10.72 -14.54 0.92
N SER A 129 -11.70 -14.95 1.74
CA SER A 129 -12.59 -13.99 2.43
C SER A 129 -11.84 -13.00 3.33
N GLY A 130 -10.64 -13.34 3.81
CA GLY A 130 -9.83 -12.44 4.65
C GLY A 130 -9.13 -11.31 3.88
N ILE A 131 -9.00 -11.40 2.56
CA ILE A 131 -8.36 -10.37 1.71
C ILE A 131 -9.33 -9.52 0.89
N GLN A 132 -10.62 -9.85 0.85
CA GLN A 132 -11.61 -9.08 0.07
C GLN A 132 -11.62 -7.58 0.40
N GLY A 133 -11.46 -7.23 1.69
CA GLY A 133 -11.36 -5.84 2.10
C GLY A 133 -10.09 -5.14 1.61
N LEU A 134 -8.98 -5.88 1.52
CA LEU A 134 -7.72 -5.39 0.96
C LEU A 134 -7.84 -5.19 -0.56
N ASP A 135 -8.45 -6.14 -1.27
CA ASP A 135 -8.69 -6.05 -2.71
C ASP A 135 -9.58 -4.86 -3.05
N MET A 136 -10.65 -4.64 -2.27
CA MET A 136 -11.52 -3.47 -2.40
C MET A 136 -10.76 -2.16 -2.14
N GLN A 137 -9.87 -2.14 -1.14
CA GLN A 137 -9.01 -0.99 -0.86
C GLN A 137 -8.05 -0.70 -2.02
N ILE A 138 -7.39 -1.73 -2.56
CA ILE A 138 -6.50 -1.63 -3.74
C ILE A 138 -7.29 -1.04 -4.91
N GLN A 139 -8.44 -1.62 -5.23
CA GLN A 139 -9.27 -1.16 -6.34
C GLN A 139 -9.73 0.29 -6.14
N THR A 140 -10.21 0.64 -4.95
CA THR A 140 -10.65 2.01 -4.62
C THR A 140 -9.49 3.01 -4.76
N ARG A 141 -8.29 2.63 -4.29
CA ARG A 141 -7.09 3.45 -4.44
C ARG A 141 -6.69 3.63 -5.90
N LEU A 142 -6.81 2.60 -6.73
CA LEU A 142 -6.52 2.70 -8.17
C LEU A 142 -7.56 3.57 -8.88
N MET A 143 -8.83 3.53 -8.49
CA MET A 143 -9.88 4.31 -9.14
C MET A 143 -9.88 5.79 -8.75
N PHE A 144 -9.59 6.10 -7.49
CA PHE A 144 -9.77 7.46 -6.95
C PHE A 144 -8.51 8.06 -6.32
N GLY A 145 -7.42 7.30 -6.25
CA GLY A 145 -6.16 7.72 -5.63
C GLY A 145 -5.22 8.43 -6.59
N ALA A 146 -3.96 8.52 -6.17
CA ALA A 146 -2.88 9.08 -6.97
C ALA A 146 -2.55 8.22 -8.20
N THR A 147 -1.81 8.81 -9.12
CA THR A 147 -1.22 8.17 -10.29
C THR A 147 -0.44 6.91 -9.89
N VAL A 148 -0.71 5.79 -10.57
CA VAL A 148 0.01 4.53 -10.33
C VAL A 148 1.44 4.62 -10.83
N THR A 149 2.42 4.28 -10.00
CA THR A 149 3.82 4.31 -10.43
C THR A 149 4.18 3.10 -11.29
N PHE A 150 5.21 3.21 -12.12
CA PHE A 150 5.65 2.10 -12.98
C PHE A 150 5.96 0.81 -12.18
N ALA A 151 6.62 0.93 -11.03
CA ALA A 151 6.91 -0.21 -10.16
C ALA A 151 5.64 -0.86 -9.58
N GLU A 152 4.64 -0.06 -9.21
CA GLU A 152 3.33 -0.58 -8.76
C GLU A 152 2.58 -1.27 -9.89
N MET A 153 2.66 -0.78 -11.14
CA MET A 153 2.03 -1.42 -12.29
C MET A 153 2.62 -2.80 -12.56
N ILE A 154 3.95 -2.94 -12.51
CA ILE A 154 4.62 -4.24 -12.64
C ILE A 154 4.16 -5.18 -11.52
N ALA A 155 4.22 -4.72 -10.27
CA ALA A 155 3.83 -5.53 -9.12
C ALA A 155 2.37 -6.00 -9.21
N ILE A 156 1.44 -5.14 -9.63
CA ILE A 156 0.03 -5.51 -9.82
C ILE A 156 -0.11 -6.52 -10.97
N TRP A 157 0.52 -6.26 -12.11
CA TRP A 157 0.44 -7.13 -13.27
C TRP A 157 0.93 -8.55 -12.96
N GLU A 158 2.02 -8.68 -12.21
CA GLU A 158 2.60 -9.97 -11.84
C GLU A 158 1.84 -10.70 -10.73
N SER A 159 1.02 -9.98 -9.94
CA SER A 159 0.37 -10.54 -8.75
C SER A 159 -1.09 -10.91 -8.95
N PHE A 160 -1.78 -10.29 -9.90
CA PHE A 160 -3.21 -10.46 -10.09
C PHE A 160 -3.53 -11.08 -11.46
N PRO A 161 -4.60 -11.89 -11.57
CA PRO A 161 -5.08 -12.35 -12.87
C PRO A 161 -5.34 -11.17 -13.80
N HIS A 162 -4.97 -11.29 -15.08
CA HIS A 162 -5.07 -10.18 -16.04
C HIS A 162 -6.51 -9.72 -16.30
N GLU A 163 -7.49 -10.62 -16.09
CA GLU A 163 -8.93 -10.31 -16.20
C GLU A 163 -9.49 -9.65 -14.92
N SER A 164 -8.70 -9.50 -13.87
CA SER A 164 -9.17 -8.97 -12.60
C SER A 164 -9.56 -7.49 -12.70
N ASN A 165 -10.54 -7.10 -11.87
CA ASN A 165 -10.95 -5.71 -11.74
C ASN A 165 -9.81 -4.79 -11.27
N ILE A 166 -8.83 -5.34 -10.55
CA ILE A 166 -7.67 -4.59 -10.06
C ILE A 166 -6.73 -4.25 -11.22
N VAL A 167 -6.39 -5.21 -12.08
CA VAL A 167 -5.54 -4.96 -13.27
C VAL A 167 -6.24 -3.98 -14.20
N ARG A 168 -7.55 -4.14 -14.43
CA ARG A 168 -8.36 -3.17 -15.19
C ARG A 168 -8.35 -1.77 -14.57
N ALA A 169 -8.53 -1.65 -13.26
CA ALA A 169 -8.50 -0.36 -12.56
C ALA A 169 -7.12 0.32 -12.65
N MET A 170 -6.03 -0.46 -12.57
CA MET A 170 -4.67 0.03 -12.79
C MET A 170 -4.49 0.57 -14.21
N GLY A 171 -4.93 -0.18 -15.23
CA GLY A 171 -4.84 0.26 -16.62
C GLY A 171 -5.62 1.56 -16.88
N LEU A 172 -6.83 1.67 -16.33
CA LEU A 172 -7.64 2.88 -16.43
C LEU A 172 -7.01 4.06 -15.69
N ASN A 173 -6.44 3.84 -14.50
CA ASN A 173 -5.69 4.87 -13.77
C ASN A 173 -4.55 5.42 -14.63
N PHE A 174 -3.75 4.53 -15.25
CA PHE A 174 -2.68 4.94 -16.16
C PHE A 174 -3.18 5.77 -17.35
N VAL A 175 -4.23 5.33 -18.03
CA VAL A 175 -4.82 6.06 -19.18
C VAL A 175 -5.29 7.45 -18.74
N HIS A 176 -6.06 7.53 -17.65
CA HIS A 176 -6.57 8.80 -17.13
C HIS A 176 -5.45 9.74 -16.68
N SER A 177 -4.47 9.23 -15.94
CA SER A 177 -3.33 10.02 -15.48
C SER A 177 -2.48 10.51 -16.65
N HIS A 178 -2.32 9.73 -17.72
CA HIS A 178 -1.63 10.19 -18.93
C HIS A 178 -2.40 11.32 -19.63
N ILE A 179 -3.71 11.15 -19.84
CA ILE A 179 -4.57 12.20 -20.42
C ILE A 179 -4.51 13.49 -19.60
N ASN A 180 -4.41 13.36 -18.28
CA ASN A 180 -4.28 14.48 -17.35
C ASN A 180 -2.86 15.05 -17.24
N LEU A 181 -1.89 14.52 -17.99
CA LEU A 181 -0.47 14.92 -17.98
C LEU A 181 0.19 14.75 -16.59
N GLU A 182 -0.22 13.74 -15.83
CA GLU A 182 0.34 13.46 -14.49
C GLU A 182 1.67 12.69 -14.56
N TYR A 183 1.95 12.02 -15.69
CA TYR A 183 3.24 11.36 -15.91
C TYR A 183 4.26 12.30 -16.54
N THR A 184 5.50 12.20 -16.09
CA THR A 184 6.63 12.73 -16.87
C THR A 184 6.82 11.93 -18.15
N TYR A 185 7.45 12.54 -19.18
CA TYR A 185 7.77 11.84 -20.42
C TYR A 185 8.59 10.57 -20.18
N ARG A 186 9.55 10.62 -19.23
CA ARG A 186 10.40 9.48 -18.87
C ARG A 186 9.58 8.33 -18.27
N GLU A 187 8.66 8.62 -17.35
CA GLU A 187 7.80 7.60 -16.74
C GLU A 187 6.86 6.99 -17.77
N PHE A 188 6.21 7.82 -18.59
CA PHE A 188 5.34 7.35 -19.65
C PHE A 188 6.09 6.47 -20.66
N SER A 189 7.28 6.88 -21.10
CA SER A 189 8.12 6.08 -22.01
C SER A 189 8.47 4.73 -21.38
N ALA A 190 8.86 4.70 -20.10
CA ALA A 190 9.18 3.44 -19.43
C ALA A 190 7.96 2.49 -19.37
N VAL A 191 6.77 3.00 -19.05
CA VAL A 191 5.54 2.20 -19.05
C VAL A 191 5.21 1.71 -20.46
N ARG A 192 5.36 2.57 -21.48
CA ARG A 192 5.12 2.24 -22.89
C ARG A 192 6.06 1.15 -23.40
N ASP A 193 7.35 1.34 -23.19
CA ASP A 193 8.37 0.36 -23.58
C ASP A 193 8.10 -0.98 -22.91
N TRP A 194 7.71 -0.97 -21.64
CA TRP A 194 7.33 -2.18 -20.92
C TRP A 194 6.11 -2.87 -21.54
N TYR A 195 4.96 -2.20 -21.71
CA TYR A 195 3.78 -2.91 -22.22
C TYR A 195 3.91 -3.33 -23.69
N LEU A 196 4.76 -2.68 -24.47
CA LEU A 196 5.06 -3.08 -25.87
C LEU A 196 5.88 -4.36 -25.97
N GLN A 197 6.60 -4.77 -24.92
CA GLN A 197 7.41 -5.99 -24.92
C GLN A 197 6.61 -7.29 -24.93
N SER A 198 5.32 -7.27 -24.56
CA SER A 198 4.46 -8.45 -24.60
C SER A 198 3.20 -8.17 -25.39
N ARG A 199 2.83 -9.11 -26.27
CA ARG A 199 1.58 -9.05 -27.03
C ARG A 199 0.35 -8.95 -26.10
N GLU A 200 0.40 -9.61 -24.95
CA GLU A 200 -0.68 -9.60 -23.98
C GLU A 200 -0.84 -8.24 -23.31
N ARG A 201 0.27 -7.68 -22.80
CA ARG A 201 0.29 -6.33 -22.21
C ARG A 201 -0.16 -5.30 -23.25
N TYR A 202 0.38 -5.37 -24.46
CA TYR A 202 -0.02 -4.49 -25.56
C TYR A 202 -1.52 -4.57 -25.85
N GLY A 203 -2.07 -5.78 -26.01
CA GLY A 203 -3.50 -5.96 -26.29
C GLY A 203 -4.37 -5.39 -25.17
N PHE A 204 -4.01 -5.63 -23.91
CA PHE A 204 -4.70 -5.06 -22.75
C PHE A 204 -4.69 -3.53 -22.77
N PHE A 205 -3.52 -2.90 -22.85
CA PHE A 205 -3.42 -1.44 -22.82
C PHE A 205 -4.06 -0.80 -24.05
N LYS A 206 -3.90 -1.38 -25.25
CA LYS A 206 -4.52 -0.88 -26.48
C LYS A 206 -6.04 -0.90 -26.37
N SER A 207 -6.62 -1.99 -25.84
CA SER A 207 -8.08 -2.09 -25.64
C SER A 207 -8.64 -1.02 -24.70
N LEU A 208 -7.85 -0.55 -23.73
CA LEU A 208 -8.24 0.54 -22.84
C LEU A 208 -8.03 1.91 -23.52
N GLN A 209 -6.91 2.10 -24.21
CA GLN A 209 -6.60 3.35 -24.93
C GLN A 209 -7.66 3.65 -26.01
N ASP A 210 -8.11 2.63 -26.74
CA ASP A 210 -9.11 2.77 -27.81
C ASP A 210 -10.48 3.29 -27.29
N GLN A 211 -10.72 3.21 -25.97
CA GLN A 211 -11.93 3.75 -25.34
C GLN A 211 -11.84 5.27 -25.07
N PHE A 212 -10.65 5.87 -25.19
CA PHE A 212 -10.39 7.28 -24.87
C PHE A 212 -9.62 7.97 -26.00
N PRO A 213 -10.32 8.57 -26.99
CA PRO A 213 -9.70 9.27 -28.12
C PRO A 213 -8.77 10.42 -27.70
N GLU A 214 -8.94 10.97 -26.50
CA GLU A 214 -8.05 12.00 -25.93
C GLU A 214 -6.64 11.48 -25.69
N PHE A 215 -6.46 10.16 -25.49
CA PHE A 215 -5.16 9.56 -25.24
C PHE A 215 -4.19 9.77 -26.41
N GLU A 216 -4.64 9.53 -27.65
CA GLU A 216 -3.82 9.71 -28.86
C GLU A 216 -3.44 11.19 -29.05
N LYS A 217 -4.39 12.10 -28.81
CA LYS A 217 -4.13 13.55 -28.92
C LYS A 217 -3.04 14.01 -27.95
N VAL A 218 -3.10 13.55 -26.70
CA VAL A 218 -2.12 13.88 -25.67
C VAL A 218 -0.76 13.28 -26.01
N GLN A 219 -0.74 12.04 -26.53
CA GLN A 219 0.48 11.38 -26.96
C GLN A 219 1.18 12.13 -28.09
N ASP A 220 0.45 12.59 -29.11
CA ASP A 220 1.00 13.38 -30.21
C ASP A 220 1.59 14.71 -29.73
N ILE A 221 0.93 15.37 -28.77
CA ILE A 221 1.44 16.61 -28.17
C ILE A 221 2.73 16.31 -27.40
N ALA A 222 2.75 15.25 -26.57
CA ALA A 222 3.92 14.87 -25.79
C ALA A 222 5.14 14.53 -26.67
N LEU A 223 4.91 13.86 -27.81
CA LEU A 223 5.97 13.55 -28.78
C LEU A 223 6.54 14.81 -29.44
N LYS A 224 5.69 15.74 -29.90
CA LYS A 224 6.15 17.01 -30.47
C LYS A 224 6.97 17.82 -29.47
N VAL A 225 6.56 17.86 -28.20
CA VAL A 225 7.31 18.54 -27.14
C VAL A 225 8.67 17.89 -26.90
N ALA A 226 8.75 16.56 -26.92
CA ALA A 226 10.01 15.85 -26.75
C ALA A 226 10.99 16.11 -27.92
N GLU A 227 10.50 16.15 -29.16
CA GLU A 227 11.30 16.49 -30.35
C GLU A 227 11.86 17.92 -30.28
N GLU A 228 11.04 18.89 -29.86
CA GLU A 228 11.48 20.27 -29.66
C GLU A 228 12.52 20.40 -28.52
N MET A 229 12.40 19.60 -27.46
CA MET A 229 13.40 19.58 -26.39
C MET A 229 14.72 18.92 -26.83
N GLY A 230 14.66 17.84 -27.61
CA GLY A 230 15.85 17.17 -28.13
C GLY A 230 16.64 18.06 -29.10
N THR A 231 15.95 18.79 -29.97
CA THR A 231 16.57 19.75 -30.90
C THR A 231 17.18 20.96 -30.18
N ALA A 232 16.53 21.46 -29.12
CA ALA A 232 17.08 22.54 -28.30
C ALA A 232 18.34 22.13 -27.50
N ALA A 233 18.39 20.90 -26.99
CA ALA A 233 19.56 20.35 -26.29
C ALA A 233 20.74 20.12 -27.25
N SER A 234 20.47 19.64 -28.47
CA SER A 234 21.49 19.47 -29.52
C SER A 234 22.08 20.79 -30.03
N ALA A 235 21.37 21.91 -29.86
CA ALA A 235 21.81 23.23 -30.31
C ALA A 235 22.75 23.94 -29.31
N GLY A 236 23.23 23.25 -28.26
CA GLY A 236 24.25 23.76 -27.33
C GLY A 236 23.80 24.94 -26.45
N LYS A 237 22.51 25.30 -26.47
CA LYS A 237 21.96 26.31 -25.56
C LYS A 237 21.59 25.65 -24.24
N THR A 238 22.53 25.66 -23.30
CA THR A 238 22.29 25.33 -21.88
C THR A 238 21.41 26.43 -21.26
N ARG A 239 20.13 26.49 -21.64
CA ARG A 239 19.15 27.25 -20.89
C ARG A 239 18.88 26.45 -19.62
N VAL A 240 19.28 27.03 -18.48
CA VAL A 240 18.80 26.63 -17.16
C VAL A 240 17.29 26.45 -17.30
N VAL A 241 16.84 25.19 -17.16
CA VAL A 241 15.44 24.83 -17.34
C VAL A 241 14.68 25.48 -16.21
N ASP A 242 14.10 26.64 -16.50
CA ASP A 242 13.29 27.40 -15.57
C ASP A 242 12.02 26.59 -15.32
N VAL A 243 11.86 26.06 -14.11
CA VAL A 243 10.72 25.22 -13.71
C VAL A 243 9.39 25.95 -13.98
N LYS A 244 9.39 27.29 -13.95
CA LYS A 244 8.26 28.12 -14.36
C LYS A 244 7.85 27.95 -15.82
N ALA A 245 8.80 27.81 -16.74
CA ALA A 245 8.51 27.69 -18.16
C ALA A 245 7.85 26.34 -18.50
N ILE A 246 8.16 25.28 -17.76
CA ILE A 246 7.49 23.98 -17.89
C ILE A 246 6.05 24.09 -17.37
N ASP A 247 5.84 24.77 -16.24
CA ASP A 247 4.52 24.93 -15.63
C ASP A 247 3.59 25.81 -16.50
N GLU A 248 4.10 26.92 -17.04
CA GLU A 248 3.39 27.78 -18.00
C GLU A 248 3.07 27.05 -19.31
N ARG A 249 3.96 26.14 -19.76
CA ARG A 249 3.75 25.37 -21.00
C ARG A 249 2.73 24.25 -20.81
N ASN A 250 2.74 23.57 -19.66
CA ASN A 250 1.68 22.64 -19.27
C ASN A 250 0.33 23.35 -19.20
N THR A 251 0.32 24.57 -18.65
CA THR A 251 -0.88 25.42 -18.61
C THR A 251 -1.44 25.69 -20.02
N ARG A 252 -0.57 25.99 -21.01
CA ARG A 252 -1.00 26.17 -22.41
C ARG A 252 -1.52 24.89 -23.06
N ILE A 253 -0.96 23.73 -22.72
CA ILE A 253 -1.47 22.44 -23.22
C ILE A 253 -2.90 22.21 -22.67
N TYR A 254 -3.15 22.54 -21.40
CA TYR A 254 -4.50 22.48 -20.81
C TYR A 254 -5.48 23.48 -21.46
N GLU A 255 -5.02 24.66 -21.87
CA GLU A 255 -5.84 25.63 -22.62
C GLU A 255 -6.16 25.15 -24.04
N THR A 256 -5.20 24.47 -24.69
CA THR A 256 -5.35 23.95 -26.06
C THR A 256 -6.29 22.74 -26.13
N LEU A 257 -6.36 21.94 -25.06
CA LEU A 257 -7.20 20.74 -24.98
C LEU A 257 -8.67 20.99 -24.62
N GLY A 258 -9.12 22.25 -24.55
CA GLY A 258 -10.55 22.58 -24.47
C GLY A 258 -11.25 21.99 -23.24
N SER A 259 -10.93 22.52 -22.06
CA SER A 259 -11.49 22.18 -20.74
C SER A 259 -12.99 21.83 -20.72
N THR A 260 -13.30 20.53 -20.66
CA THR A 260 -14.52 19.98 -20.05
C THR A 260 -14.17 19.09 -18.85
N ARG A 261 -13.45 19.62 -17.84
CA ARG A 261 -13.63 19.16 -16.44
C ARG A 261 -13.03 20.10 -15.40
N SER A 262 -13.83 20.29 -14.34
CA SER A 262 -13.54 20.85 -13.01
C SER A 262 -12.34 21.77 -12.93
N ARG A 263 -12.57 23.08 -13.07
CA ARG A 263 -11.61 24.17 -12.77
C ARG A 263 -10.74 23.77 -11.57
N LYS A 264 -9.49 23.40 -11.83
CA LYS A 264 -8.45 23.34 -10.79
C LYS A 264 -8.44 24.73 -10.16
N VAL A 265 -8.82 24.80 -8.90
CA VAL A 265 -8.88 26.05 -8.16
C VAL A 265 -7.43 26.51 -8.02
N SER A 266 -7.13 27.74 -8.45
CA SER A 266 -5.82 28.37 -8.22
C SER A 266 -5.35 28.15 -6.77
N PRO A 267 -4.05 28.02 -6.48
CA PRO A 267 -3.53 27.93 -5.12
C PRO A 267 -4.12 29.00 -4.18
N GLU A 268 -4.32 30.23 -4.69
CA GLU A 268 -4.97 31.31 -3.94
C GLU A 268 -6.45 31.05 -3.69
N GLY A 269 -7.17 30.50 -4.68
CA GLY A 269 -8.56 30.10 -4.52
C GLY A 269 -8.73 28.89 -3.60
N SER A 270 -7.76 27.97 -3.56
CA SER A 270 -7.73 26.85 -2.62
C SER A 270 -7.55 27.36 -1.19
N LYS A 271 -6.63 28.30 -0.99
CA LYS A 271 -6.43 28.98 0.29
C LYS A 271 -7.68 29.75 0.74
N GLN A 272 -8.31 30.52 -0.15
CA GLN A 272 -9.55 31.23 0.16
C GLN A 272 -10.71 30.30 0.54
N ARG A 273 -10.84 29.15 -0.15
CA ARG A 273 -11.85 28.14 0.20
C ARG A 273 -11.56 27.53 1.57
N HIS A 274 -10.30 27.17 1.84
CA HIS A 274 -9.90 26.63 3.12
C HIS A 274 -10.17 27.61 4.27
N ASP A 275 -9.82 28.89 4.10
CA ASP A 275 -10.08 29.94 5.10
C ASP A 275 -11.58 30.13 5.34
N ARG A 276 -12.39 30.05 4.26
CA ARG A 276 -13.85 30.12 4.35
C ARG A 276 -14.44 28.93 5.10
N ASP A 277 -13.95 27.72 4.84
CA ASP A 277 -14.41 26.49 5.50
C ASP A 277 -14.00 26.48 6.98
N ILE A 278 -12.81 26.96 7.31
CA ILE A 278 -12.37 27.18 8.70
C ILE A 278 -13.30 28.20 9.38
N ALA A 279 -13.59 29.32 8.73
CA ALA A 279 -14.47 30.34 9.28
C ALA A 279 -15.91 29.82 9.51
N ALA A 280 -16.41 28.98 8.60
CA ALA A 280 -17.75 28.38 8.68
C ALA A 280 -17.86 27.30 9.77
N THR A 281 -16.78 26.56 10.05
CA THR A 281 -16.75 25.50 11.09
C THR A 281 -16.41 26.03 12.47
N ARG A 282 -15.77 27.20 12.58
CA ARG A 282 -15.41 27.86 13.85
C ARG A 282 -16.57 28.03 14.86
N PRO A 283 -17.82 28.33 14.45
CA PRO A 283 -18.96 28.41 15.38
C PRO A 283 -19.36 27.05 15.96
N GLN A 284 -19.19 25.96 15.22
CA GLN A 284 -19.58 24.60 15.63
C GLN A 284 -18.63 24.01 16.68
N PHE A 285 -17.36 24.42 16.64
CA PHE A 285 -16.34 24.02 17.63
C PHE A 285 -16.22 24.99 18.81
N ARG A 286 -17.04 26.05 18.86
CA ARG A 286 -17.22 26.76 20.13
C ARG A 286 -17.96 25.80 21.04
N ARG A 287 -17.22 25.19 21.98
CA ARG A 287 -17.82 24.54 23.15
C ARG A 287 -18.90 25.49 23.66
N PRO A 288 -20.17 25.07 23.79
CA PRO A 288 -21.11 25.85 24.57
C PRO A 288 -20.40 26.10 25.89
N ARG A 289 -20.22 27.38 26.25
CA ARG A 289 -19.75 27.73 27.59
C ARG A 289 -20.65 26.94 28.52
N SER A 290 -20.05 26.05 29.30
CA SER A 290 -20.76 25.27 30.30
C SER A 290 -21.52 26.27 31.13
N ASP A 291 -22.83 26.31 30.92
CA ASP A 291 -23.72 27.11 31.73
C ASP A 291 -23.56 26.59 33.16
N GLU A 292 -23.21 27.48 34.09
CA GLU A 292 -22.90 27.13 35.48
C GLU A 292 -24.14 26.62 36.24
N SER A 293 -25.27 26.43 35.57
CA SER A 293 -26.57 26.09 36.15
C SER A 293 -26.84 24.61 36.39
N ILE A 294 -25.95 23.67 36.02
CA ILE A 294 -26.19 22.22 36.17
C ILE A 294 -25.38 21.58 37.33
N ARG A 295 -24.67 22.37 38.14
CA ARG A 295 -24.01 21.86 39.37
C ARG A 295 -24.92 21.94 40.60
N SER A 296 -26.01 21.19 40.58
CA SER A 296 -26.76 20.85 41.80
C SER A 296 -27.66 19.65 41.53
N VAL A 297 -27.05 18.46 41.48
CA VAL A 297 -27.78 17.23 41.76
C VAL A 297 -27.16 16.67 43.04
N GLU A 298 -27.87 16.87 44.14
CA GLU A 298 -27.61 16.27 45.43
C GLU A 298 -27.55 14.75 45.27
N THR A 299 -26.38 14.18 45.52
CA THR A 299 -26.22 12.75 45.74
C THR A 299 -26.84 12.40 47.08
N VAL A 300 -28.07 11.88 47.07
CA VAL A 300 -28.67 11.20 48.22
C VAL A 300 -27.93 9.87 48.39
N ILE A 301 -27.06 9.84 49.40
CA ILE A 301 -26.43 8.63 49.92
C ILE A 301 -27.51 7.88 50.71
N TRP A 302 -27.90 6.69 50.26
CA TRP A 302 -28.58 5.73 51.12
C TRP A 302 -27.50 4.87 51.78
N ASP A 303 -27.37 5.02 53.09
CA ASP A 303 -26.60 4.16 53.99
C ASP A 303 -27.41 2.87 54.31
N PRO A 304 -26.77 1.79 54.79
CA PRO A 304 -27.01 0.40 54.41
C PRO A 304 -28.28 -0.26 54.95
#